data_AF-A0A0F3MRB8-F1
#
_entry.id   AF-A0A0F3MRB8-F1
#
_cell.length_a   1.000
_cell.length_b   1.000
_cell.length_c   1.000
_cell.angle_alpha   90.00
_cell.angle_beta   90.00
_cell.angle_gamma   90.00
#
_symmetry.space_group_name_H-M   'P 1'
#
loop_
_entity.id
_entity.type
_entity.pdbx_description
1 polymer ?
#
loop_
_entity_poly.entity_id
_entity_poly.type
_entity_poly.pdbx_seq_one_letter_code
_entity_poly.pdbx_strand_id
1 'polypeptide(L)'
;MAWGDIDLQNKIWNISNIKKEKSRYLSLTDEAIQILYRRKQKSNSLWVFPAKNKINHMVKPTPTLRKIVKETGYKDLTFNNLSKTLEKLTDPLRASIKL
;
A
#
# COMPACT_ATOMS: atom_id res chain seq x y z
N MET A 1 8.32 0.43 -2.65
CA MET A 1 8.00 1.05 -1.36
C MET A 1 9.12 0.74 -0.38
N ALA A 2 10.06 1.67 -0.25
CA ALA A 2 11.09 1.69 0.78
C ALA A 2 10.54 2.31 2.07
N TRP A 3 11.19 2.09 3.20
CA TRP A 3 10.80 2.76 4.45
C TRP A 3 10.91 4.28 4.36
N GLY A 4 11.83 4.80 3.53
CA GLY A 4 11.98 6.24 3.27
C GLY A 4 10.81 6.86 2.50
N ASP A 5 9.93 6.05 1.90
CA ASP A 5 8.72 6.54 1.22
C ASP A 5 7.59 6.84 2.24
N ILE A 6 7.72 6.42 3.50
CA ILE A 6 6.63 6.45 4.49
C ILE A 6 6.99 7.33 5.68
N ASP A 7 6.14 8.32 5.93
CA ASP A 7 6.11 9.06 7.18
C ASP A 7 5.12 8.41 8.14
N LEU A 8 5.65 7.61 9.09
CA LEU A 8 4.84 6.90 10.08
C LEU A 8 4.20 7.85 11.10
N GLN A 9 4.80 9.02 11.35
CA GLN A 9 4.29 9.99 12.32
C GLN A 9 3.10 10.74 11.75
N ASN A 10 3.24 11.25 10.52
CA ASN A 10 2.18 11.99 9.84
C ASN A 10 1.19 11.08 9.11
N LYS A 11 1.40 9.75 9.15
CA LYS A 11 0.56 8.73 8.50
C LYS A 11 0.46 8.94 6.99
N ILE A 12 1.57 9.31 6.34
CA ILE A 12 1.61 9.62 4.91
C ILE A 12 2.53 8.63 4.20
N TRP A 13 2.06 8.11 3.07
CA TRP A 13 2.89 7.42 2.10
C TRP A 13 3.11 8.31 0.87
N ASN A 14 4.37 8.65 0.62
CA ASN A 14 4.79 9.33 -0.59
C ASN A 14 5.10 8.32 -1.71
N ILE A 15 4.27 8.33 -2.75
CA ILE A 15 4.49 7.57 -3.97
C ILE A 15 5.19 8.48 -4.98
N SER A 16 6.50 8.53 -4.86
CA SER A 16 7.38 9.21 -5.82
C SER A 16 7.57 8.33 -7.05
N ASN A 17 7.18 8.80 -8.23
CA ASN A 17 7.45 8.08 -9.47
C ASN A 17 8.68 8.67 -10.15
N ILE A 18 9.77 7.89 -10.26
CA ILE A 18 11.03 8.34 -10.88
C ILE A 18 10.81 8.79 -12.35
N LYS A 19 9.74 8.31 -13.01
CA LYS A 19 9.41 8.64 -14.40
C LYS A 19 8.28 9.67 -14.60
N LYS A 20 7.61 10.14 -13.53
CA LYS A 20 6.55 11.15 -13.65
C LYS A 20 6.70 12.14 -12.51
N GLU A 21 6.92 13.42 -12.84
CA GLU A 21 7.11 14.58 -11.92
C GLU A 21 6.00 14.80 -10.87
N LYS A 22 4.96 13.96 -10.81
CA LYS A 22 3.89 14.06 -9.83
C LYS A 22 4.05 12.98 -8.76
N SER A 23 4.71 13.36 -7.67
CA SER A 23 4.60 12.64 -6.39
C SER A 23 3.14 12.65 -5.93
N ARG A 24 2.68 11.50 -5.42
CA ARG A 24 1.34 11.39 -4.83
C ARG A 24 1.48 11.06 -3.36
N TYR A 25 0.82 11.83 -2.52
CA TYR A 25 0.73 11.57 -1.09
C TYR A 25 -0.58 10.83 -0.80
N LEU A 26 -0.49 9.67 -0.15
CA LEU A 26 -1.62 8.90 0.33
C LEU A 26 -1.65 8.92 1.85
N SER A 27 -2.79 9.31 2.43
CA SER A 27 -3.04 9.14 3.86
C SER A 27 -3.23 7.66 4.18
N LEU A 28 -2.59 7.21 5.25
CA LEU A 28 -2.67 5.85 5.76
C LEU A 28 -3.63 5.82 6.96
N THR A 29 -4.42 4.75 7.07
CA THR A 29 -5.29 4.54 8.24
C THR A 29 -4.47 4.11 9.45
N ASP A 30 -5.07 4.20 10.64
CA ASP A 30 -4.41 3.82 11.89
C ASP A 30 -4.05 2.33 11.92
N GLU A 31 -4.91 1.48 11.35
CA GLU A 31 -4.66 0.05 11.23
C GLU A 31 -3.44 -0.22 10.33
N ALA A 32 -3.33 0.51 9.21
CA ALA A 32 -2.18 0.40 8.32
C ALA A 32 -0.89 0.80 9.04
N ILE A 33 -0.92 1.89 9.82
CA ILE A 33 0.23 2.36 10.61
C ILE A 33 0.62 1.34 11.68
N GLN A 34 -0.33 0.76 12.40
CA GLN A 34 -0.04 -0.30 13.38
C GLN A 34 0.62 -1.53 12.75
N ILE A 35 0.18 -1.93 11.55
CA ILE A 35 0.81 -3.02 10.80
C ILE A 35 2.25 -2.64 10.41
N LEU A 36 2.44 -1.44 9.87
CA LEU A 36 3.75 -0.94 9.43
C LEU A 36 4.72 -0.82 10.60
N TYR A 37 4.28 -0.33 11.75
CA TYR A 37 5.11 -0.18 12.95
C TYR A 37 5.62 -1.53 13.45
N ARG A 38 4.72 -2.51 13.61
CA ARG A 38 5.08 -3.89 13.98
C ARG A 38 6.06 -4.51 12.99
N ARG A 39 5.91 -4.20 11.70
CA ARG A 39 6.83 -4.66 10.66
C ARG A 39 8.20 -4.00 10.77
N LYS A 40 8.26 -2.68 11.01
CA LYS A 40 9.51 -1.91 11.10
C LYS A 40 10.39 -2.39 12.26
N GLN A 41 9.78 -2.66 13.41
CA GLN A 41 10.49 -3.21 14.59
C GLN A 41 11.20 -4.54 14.31
N LYS A 42 10.69 -5.35 13.38
CA LYS A 42 11.23 -6.67 13.03
C LYS A 42 12.09 -6.64 11.76
N SER A 43 12.35 -5.48 11.18
CA SER A 43 12.95 -5.37 9.85
C SER A 43 14.29 -4.65 9.87
N ASN A 44 15.33 -5.33 9.37
CA ASN A 44 16.63 -4.74 9.06
C ASN A 44 16.77 -4.39 7.56
N SER A 45 15.67 -4.42 6.81
CA SER A 45 15.65 -4.21 5.36
C SER A 45 15.29 -2.78 5.03
N LEU A 46 15.91 -2.20 3.99
CA LEU A 46 15.53 -0.92 3.41
C LEU A 46 14.07 -0.91 2.90
N TRP A 47 13.60 -2.07 2.44
CA TRP A 47 12.28 -2.22 1.84
C TRP A 47 11.20 -2.61 2.84
N VAL A 48 10.01 -2.02 2.67
CA VAL A 48 8.82 -2.36 3.45
C VAL A 48 8.24 -3.71 3.04
N PHE A 49 8.68 -4.33 1.96
CA PHE A 49 8.35 -5.72 1.68
C PHE A 49 9.56 -6.37 1.01
N PRO A 50 10.55 -6.86 1.78
CA PRO A 50 11.71 -7.51 1.20
C PRO A 50 11.32 -8.80 0.50
N ALA A 51 12.00 -9.11 -0.61
CA ALA A 51 11.81 -10.36 -1.33
C ALA A 51 13.16 -10.84 -1.88
N LYS A 52 13.36 -12.15 -1.91
CA LYS A 52 14.54 -12.78 -2.54
C LYS A 52 14.36 -12.82 -4.06
N ASN A 53 14.52 -11.67 -4.73
CA ASN A 53 14.43 -11.56 -6.19
C ASN A 53 15.47 -10.54 -6.71
N LYS A 54 15.60 -10.39 -8.04
CA LYS A 54 16.62 -9.53 -8.68
C LYS A 54 16.59 -8.06 -8.22
N ILE A 55 15.47 -7.59 -7.70
CA ILE A 55 15.24 -6.20 -7.27
C ILE A 55 15.13 -6.07 -5.73
N ASN A 56 15.37 -7.17 -4.99
CA ASN A 56 15.39 -7.29 -3.53
C ASN A 56 14.09 -6.90 -2.79
N HIS A 57 12.98 -6.68 -3.49
CA HIS A 57 11.71 -6.32 -2.88
C HIS A 57 10.49 -6.78 -3.67
N MET A 58 9.37 -6.90 -2.98
CA MET A 58 8.10 -7.30 -3.56
C MET A 58 7.46 -6.11 -4.28
N VAL A 59 7.32 -6.23 -5.60
CA VAL A 59 6.59 -5.24 -6.43
C VAL A 59 5.09 -5.50 -6.41
N LYS A 60 4.67 -6.77 -6.40
CA LYS A 60 3.26 -7.15 -6.39
C LYS A 60 3.03 -8.48 -5.68
N PRO A 61 2.11 -8.58 -4.70
CA PRO A 61 1.79 -9.83 -4.03
C PRO A 61 0.80 -10.71 -4.82
N THR A 62 1.06 -10.95 -6.12
CA THR A 62 0.16 -11.75 -6.98
C THR A 62 -0.06 -13.17 -6.47
N PRO A 63 0.95 -13.92 -6.01
CA PRO A 63 0.73 -15.28 -5.48
C PRO A 63 -0.18 -15.30 -4.27
N THR A 64 0.03 -14.37 -3.33
CA THR A 64 -0.80 -14.23 -2.11
C THR A 64 -2.24 -13.89 -2.46
N LEU A 65 -2.47 -12.97 -3.40
CA LEU A 65 -3.82 -12.62 -3.82
C LEU A 65 -4.55 -13.80 -4.47
N ARG A 66 -3.86 -14.58 -5.32
CA ARG A 66 -4.43 -15.81 -5.92
C ARG A 66 -4.78 -16.85 -4.87
N LYS A 67 -3.97 -16.98 -3.82
CA LYS A 67 -4.27 -17.88 -2.70
C LYS A 67 -5.56 -17.46 -2.00
N ILE A 68 -5.72 -16.17 -1.70
CA ILE A 68 -6.93 -15.64 -1.07
C ILE A 68 -8.16 -15.88 -1.95
N VAL A 69 -8.08 -15.59 -3.27
CA VAL A 69 -9.17 -15.87 -4.23
C VAL A 69 -9.57 -17.34 -4.23
N LYS A 70 -8.58 -18.25 -4.18
CA LYS A 70 -8.82 -19.70 -4.14
C LYS A 70 -9.51 -20.13 -2.85
N GLU A 71 -9.13 -19.56 -1.72
CA GLU A 71 -9.66 -19.89 -0.40
C GLU A 71 -11.06 -19.30 -0.16
N THR A 72 -11.35 -18.10 -0.68
CA THR A 72 -12.64 -17.42 -0.47
C THR A 72 -13.64 -17.65 -1.59
N GLY A 73 -13.20 -18.12 -2.76
CA GLY A 73 -14.02 -18.23 -3.97
C GLY A 73 -14.35 -16.88 -4.62
N TYR A 74 -13.90 -15.75 -4.05
CA TYR A 74 -14.24 -14.42 -4.53
C TYR A 74 -13.37 -14.00 -5.73
N LYS A 75 -13.85 -14.30 -6.94
CA LYS A 75 -13.13 -14.08 -8.21
C LYS A 75 -12.86 -12.60 -8.53
N ASP A 76 -13.66 -11.69 -7.99
CA ASP A 76 -13.52 -10.25 -8.21
C ASP A 76 -12.45 -9.59 -7.34
N LEU A 77 -11.74 -10.35 -6.49
CA LEU A 77 -10.63 -9.85 -5.70
C LEU A 77 -9.39 -9.62 -6.57
N THR A 78 -9.36 -8.48 -7.25
CA THR A 78 -8.21 -8.01 -8.04
C THR A 78 -7.63 -6.73 -7.45
N PHE A 79 -6.33 -6.47 -7.69
CA PHE A 79 -5.74 -5.19 -7.29
C PHE A 79 -6.48 -3.98 -7.87
N ASN A 80 -6.97 -4.09 -9.11
CA ASN A 80 -7.75 -3.05 -9.75
C ASN A 80 -9.08 -2.80 -9.02
N ASN A 81 -9.80 -3.86 -8.64
CA ASN A 81 -11.05 -3.72 -7.90
C ASN A 81 -10.81 -3.20 -6.49
N LEU A 82 -9.75 -3.65 -5.80
CA LEU A 82 -9.35 -3.09 -4.50
C LEU A 82 -9.06 -1.59 -4.58
N SER A 83 -8.29 -1.15 -5.58
CA SER A 83 -8.02 0.28 -5.81
C SER A 83 -9.30 1.06 -6.08
N LYS A 84 -10.16 0.59 -6.99
CA LYS A 84 -11.43 1.25 -7.32
C LYS A 84 -12.38 1.31 -6.14
N THR A 85 -12.46 0.25 -5.34
CA THR A 85 -13.28 0.22 -4.13
C THR A 85 -12.76 1.23 -3.11
N LEU A 86 -11.44 1.31 -2.91
CA LEU A 86 -10.86 2.33 -2.04
C LEU A 86 -11.18 3.74 -2.54
N GLU A 87 -10.99 4.01 -3.84
CA GLU A 87 -11.33 5.30 -4.45
C GLU A 87 -12.80 5.66 -4.20
N LYS A 88 -13.73 4.74 -4.48
CA LYS A 88 -15.17 4.93 -4.23
C LYS A 88 -15.50 5.19 -2.76
N LEU A 89 -14.84 4.53 -1.82
CA LEU A 89 -15.05 4.75 -0.39
C LEU A 89 -14.49 6.09 0.08
N THR A 90 -13.41 6.55 -0.55
CA THR A 90 -12.80 7.85 -0.24
C THR A 90 -13.49 9.03 -0.92
N ASP A 91 -14.22 8.83 -2.01
CA ASP A 91 -14.86 9.90 -2.78
C ASP A 91 -15.90 10.71 -1.96
N PRO A 92 -16.80 10.09 -1.18
CA PRO A 92 -17.71 10.82 -0.28
C PRO A 92 -16.98 11.63 0.80
N LEU A 93 -15.90 11.07 1.35
CA LEU A 93 -15.06 11.74 2.36
C LEU A 93 -14.29 12.91 1.74
N ARG A 94 -13.84 12.77 0.49
CA ARG A 94 -13.12 13.80 -0.25
C ARG A 94 -14.02 14.93 -0.71
N ALA A 95 -15.29 14.65 -1.02
CA ALA A 95 -16.31 15.67 -1.25
C ALA A 95 -16.62 16.49 0.01
N SER A 96 -16.52 15.86 1.18
CA SER A 96 -16.79 16.51 2.48
C SER A 96 -15.62 17.33 3.03
N ILE A 97 -14.39 17.16 2.50
CA ILE A 97 -13.17 17.86 2.94
C ILE A 97 -12.79 19.02 2.01
N LYS A 98 -13.57 19.28 0.94
CA LYS A 98 -13.46 20.56 0.21
C LYS A 98 -14.06 21.70 1.05
N LEU A 99 -13.27 22.19 2.00
CA LEU A 99 -13.30 23.58 2.46
C LEU A 99 -12.43 24.43 1.52
#